data_AF-A0A924E688-F1
#
_entry.id   AF-A0A924E688-F1
#
_cell.length_a   1.000
_cell.length_b   1.000
_cell.length_c   1.000
_cell.angle_alpha   90.00
_cell.angle_beta   90.00
_cell.angle_gamma   90.00
#
_symmetry.space_group_name_H-M   'P 1'
#
loop_
_entity.id
_entity.type
_entity.pdbx_description
1 polymer ?
#
loop_
_entity_poly.entity_id
_entity_poly.type
_entity_poly.pdbx_seq_one_letter_code
_entity_poly.pdbx_strand_id
1 'polypeptide(L)'
;MNELPNPTFPLSISAPRLLTRGLLCRSDQNQNASLIQRDKKPTAGKILVQWARHQDEVRQAQRLRYSVFALEMGAILPKIVPGHDIDLFDDYCEHLLVRDEATMDVIGTYRVLTPTQAKRVG
;
A
#
# COMPACT_ATOMS: atom_id res chain seq x y z
N MET A 1 -10.49 -16.22 -27.88
CA MET A 1 -9.70 -15.59 -26.80
C MET A 1 -10.71 -14.86 -25.94
N ASN A 2 -11.18 -15.53 -24.89
CA ASN A 2 -12.30 -15.02 -24.09
C ASN A 2 -11.76 -13.99 -23.11
N GLU A 3 -12.22 -12.75 -23.28
CA GLU A 3 -12.02 -11.63 -22.38
C GLU A 3 -12.37 -12.04 -20.93
N LEU A 4 -11.39 -12.04 -20.03
CA LEU A 4 -11.65 -12.16 -18.61
C LEU A 4 -12.20 -10.83 -18.10
N PRO A 5 -13.29 -10.81 -17.34
CA PRO A 5 -13.85 -9.56 -16.83
C PRO A 5 -12.86 -8.90 -15.86
N ASN A 6 -12.50 -7.66 -16.15
CA ASN A 6 -11.75 -6.78 -15.25
C ASN A 6 -12.51 -6.66 -13.91
N PRO A 7 -11.89 -6.97 -12.75
CA PRO A 7 -12.45 -6.66 -11.44
C PRO A 7 -12.25 -5.16 -11.16
N THR A 8 -13.08 -4.32 -11.77
CA THR A 8 -13.14 -2.90 -11.39
C THR A 8 -13.90 -2.83 -10.08
N PHE A 9 -13.18 -2.85 -8.97
CA PHE A 9 -13.75 -2.50 -7.68
C PHE A 9 -14.22 -1.04 -7.74
N PRO A 10 -15.51 -0.75 -7.48
CA PRO A 10 -15.98 0.63 -7.45
C PRO A 10 -15.46 1.29 -6.18
N LEU A 11 -14.55 2.27 -6.34
CA LEU A 11 -14.22 3.21 -5.27
C LEU A 11 -15.41 4.16 -5.06
N SER A 12 -16.42 3.70 -4.32
CA SER A 12 -17.49 4.57 -3.85
C SER A 12 -17.19 5.03 -2.42
N ILE A 13 -16.51 6.16 -2.32
CA ILE A 13 -16.50 7.00 -1.13
C ILE A 13 -17.77 7.86 -1.21
N SER A 14 -18.77 7.59 -0.37
CA SER A 14 -19.56 8.58 0.41
C SER A 14 -20.98 8.11 0.75
N ALA A 15 -21.25 7.88 2.05
CA ALA A 15 -22.39 8.44 2.80
C ALA A 15 -22.43 7.88 4.24
N PRO A 16 -22.57 8.72 5.30
CA PRO A 16 -22.77 8.22 6.65
C PRO A 16 -24.25 7.80 6.81
N ARG A 17 -24.50 6.52 7.09
CA ARG A 17 -25.79 6.09 7.63
C ARG A 17 -25.78 6.35 9.13
N LEU A 18 -26.53 7.37 9.54
CA LEU A 18 -27.05 7.51 10.89
C LEU A 18 -27.83 6.23 11.25
N LEU A 19 -27.32 5.43 12.18
CA LEU A 19 -28.08 4.44 12.91
C LEU A 19 -28.07 4.84 14.38
N THR A 20 -29.16 5.49 14.76
CA THR A 20 -29.48 5.83 16.14
C THR A 20 -30.08 4.60 16.82
N ARG A 21 -29.63 4.39 18.07
CA ARG A 21 -30.25 3.65 19.20
C ARG A 21 -29.97 2.15 19.38
N GLY A 22 -29.23 1.88 20.46
CA GLY A 22 -29.22 0.62 21.21
C GLY A 22 -28.20 0.64 22.36
N LEU A 23 -28.57 1.21 23.51
CA LEU A 23 -27.81 1.24 24.76
C LEU A 23 -27.72 -0.17 25.40
N LEU A 24 -26.59 -0.53 26.02
CA LEU A 24 -26.47 -0.85 27.46
C LEU A 24 -25.03 -1.27 27.89
N CYS A 25 -24.46 -0.43 28.76
CA CYS A 25 -23.47 -0.64 29.84
C CYS A 25 -22.12 -1.36 29.60
N ARG A 26 -21.03 -0.57 29.68
CA ARG A 26 -19.95 -0.84 30.65
C ARG A 26 -19.37 0.48 31.17
N SER A 27 -19.66 0.76 32.43
CA SER A 27 -19.01 1.79 33.25
C SER A 27 -17.69 1.22 33.79
N ASP A 28 -16.57 1.87 33.47
CA ASP A 28 -15.63 2.26 34.52
C ASP A 28 -14.82 3.47 34.08
N GLN A 29 -14.66 4.41 35.00
CA GLN A 29 -13.92 5.63 34.79
C GLN A 29 -12.43 5.33 35.00
N ASN A 30 -11.60 5.69 34.02
CA ASN A 30 -10.27 6.17 34.39
C ASN A 30 -9.88 7.34 33.48
N GLN A 31 -10.04 8.52 34.05
CA GLN A 31 -9.57 9.78 33.48
C GLN A 31 -8.05 9.81 33.66
N ASN A 32 -7.31 9.70 32.56
CA ASN A 32 -6.00 10.31 32.47
C ASN A 32 -5.84 10.93 31.08
N ALA A 33 -5.76 12.25 31.10
CA ALA A 33 -5.60 13.10 29.95
C ALA A 33 -4.32 12.75 29.18
N SER A 34 -4.47 12.52 27.87
CA SER A 34 -3.47 12.99 26.91
C SER A 34 -4.16 13.94 25.96
N LEU A 35 -3.71 15.18 26.04
CA LEU A 35 -4.18 16.34 25.31
C LEU A 35 -3.67 16.27 23.86
N ILE A 36 -4.56 16.59 22.93
CA ILE A 36 -4.29 16.99 21.54
C ILE A 36 -3.66 15.91 20.65
N GLN A 37 -4.51 15.10 20.04
CA GLN A 37 -4.33 14.79 18.63
C GLN A 37 -5.65 15.14 17.94
N ARG A 38 -5.79 16.43 17.60
CA ARG A 38 -6.82 16.85 16.64
C ARG A 38 -6.65 15.93 15.45
N ASP A 39 -7.73 15.25 15.04
CA ASP A 39 -7.84 14.59 13.76
C ASP A 39 -7.44 15.60 12.68
N LYS A 40 -6.15 15.64 12.36
CA LYS A 40 -5.66 16.31 11.17
C LYS A 40 -6.24 15.45 10.08
N LYS A 41 -7.34 15.91 9.47
CA LYS A 41 -7.72 15.47 8.13
C LYS A 41 -6.40 15.44 7.35
N PRO A 42 -5.96 14.28 6.81
CA PRO A 42 -4.74 14.25 6.05
C PRO A 42 -4.93 15.28 4.95
N THR A 43 -4.19 16.38 5.07
CA THR A 43 -4.06 17.31 3.95
C THR A 43 -3.44 16.42 2.89
N ALA A 44 -4.10 16.28 1.74
CA ALA A 44 -3.60 15.44 0.67
C ALA A 44 -2.15 15.85 0.42
N GLY A 45 -1.23 15.04 0.94
CA GLY A 45 0.20 15.31 0.86
C GLY A 45 0.53 15.43 -0.61
N LYS A 46 1.44 16.32 -0.95
CA LYS A 46 1.94 16.34 -2.32
C LYS A 46 2.64 14.99 -2.55
N ILE A 47 2.37 14.40 -3.70
CA ILE A 47 2.90 13.09 -4.06
C ILE A 47 3.94 13.29 -5.14
N LEU A 48 5.08 12.61 -5.00
CA LEU A 48 6.08 12.50 -6.04
C LEU A 48 6.02 11.12 -6.68
N VAL A 49 6.16 11.07 -8.00
CA VAL A 49 6.19 9.82 -8.75
C VAL A 49 7.50 9.76 -9.52
N GLN A 50 8.29 8.71 -9.29
CA GLN A 50 9.60 8.54 -9.93
C GLN A 50 9.89 7.08 -10.25
N TRP A 51 10.66 6.86 -11.31
CA TRP A 51 11.27 5.56 -11.56
C TRP A 51 12.39 5.29 -10.56
N ALA A 52 12.46 4.07 -10.03
CA ALA A 52 13.62 3.61 -9.29
C ALA A 52 14.83 3.56 -10.23
N ARG A 53 15.93 4.15 -9.79
CA ARG A 53 17.22 4.21 -10.50
C ARG A 53 18.25 3.29 -9.89
N HIS A 54 18.06 2.92 -8.63
CA HIS A 54 19.01 2.16 -7.85
C HIS A 54 18.35 1.03 -7.05
N GLN A 55 19.14 0.04 -6.66
CA GLN A 55 18.62 -1.17 -6.00
C GLN A 55 18.01 -0.89 -4.63
N ASP A 56 18.52 0.10 -3.90
CA ASP A 56 17.99 0.54 -2.61
C ASP A 56 16.56 1.11 -2.74
N GLU A 57 16.26 1.77 -3.85
CA GLU A 57 14.90 2.23 -4.16
C GLU A 57 13.96 1.06 -4.48
N VAL A 58 14.46 0.05 -5.21
CA VAL A 58 13.72 -1.21 -5.41
C VAL A 58 13.48 -1.93 -4.08
N ARG A 59 14.46 -1.93 -3.15
CA ARG A 59 14.27 -2.50 -1.80
C ARG A 59 13.15 -1.81 -1.03
N GLN A 60 12.98 -0.50 -1.19
CA GLN A 60 11.89 0.23 -0.55
C GLN A 60 10.52 -0.22 -1.10
N ALA A 61 10.39 -0.40 -2.42
CA ALA A 61 9.18 -0.97 -3.03
C ALA A 61 8.90 -2.39 -2.53
N GLN A 62 9.92 -3.26 -2.49
CA GLN A 62 9.81 -4.64 -2.01
C GLN A 62 9.37 -4.72 -0.55
N ARG A 63 9.83 -3.79 0.30
CA ARG A 63 9.40 -3.68 1.69
C ARG A 63 7.95 -3.25 1.79
N LEU A 64 7.53 -2.25 1.00
CA LEU A 64 6.13 -1.82 0.98
C LEU A 64 5.22 -2.97 0.54
N ARG A 65 5.59 -3.69 -0.53
CA ARG A 65 4.85 -4.87 -0.98
C ARG A 65 4.77 -5.97 0.08
N TYR A 66 5.85 -6.21 0.82
CA TYR A 66 5.82 -7.14 1.94
C TYR A 66 4.80 -6.72 3.02
N SER A 67 4.81 -5.45 3.41
CA SER A 67 3.85 -4.93 4.39
C SER A 67 2.41 -5.16 3.94
N VAL A 68 2.10 -4.84 2.69
CA VAL A 68 0.74 -5.01 2.16
C VAL A 68 0.41 -6.49 1.95
N PHE A 69 1.20 -7.22 1.18
CA PHE A 69 0.85 -8.57 0.78
C PHE A 69 1.01 -9.57 1.91
N ALA A 70 2.12 -9.55 2.64
CA ALA A 70 2.39 -10.54 3.68
C ALA A 70 1.68 -10.20 5.00
N LEU A 71 1.80 -8.94 5.45
CA LEU A 71 1.31 -8.56 6.79
C LEU A 71 -0.18 -8.22 6.77
N GLU A 72 -0.64 -7.42 5.80
CA GLU A 72 -2.05 -7.00 5.74
C GLU A 72 -2.93 -8.04 5.04
N MET A 73 -2.48 -8.61 3.93
CA MET A 73 -3.27 -9.55 3.11
C MET A 73 -2.98 -11.03 3.39
N GLY A 74 -1.99 -11.36 4.22
CA GLY A 74 -1.68 -12.73 4.64
C GLY A 74 -1.07 -13.63 3.56
N ALA A 75 -0.45 -13.06 2.53
CA ALA A 75 0.24 -13.81 1.49
C ALA A 75 1.48 -14.53 2.04
N ILE A 76 1.72 -15.76 1.56
CA ILE A 76 2.93 -16.52 1.87
C ILE A 76 3.96 -16.20 0.80
N LEU A 77 4.95 -15.40 1.17
CA LEU A 77 5.99 -14.92 0.25
C LEU A 77 7.30 -15.70 0.40
N PRO A 78 8.12 -15.78 -0.67
CA PRO A 78 9.48 -16.29 -0.58
C PRO A 78 10.30 -15.52 0.45
N LYS A 79 10.97 -16.23 1.36
CA LYS A 79 11.79 -15.62 2.42
C LYS A 79 13.24 -15.44 1.98
N ILE A 80 13.45 -14.83 0.82
CA ILE A 80 14.81 -14.59 0.27
C ILE A 80 15.53 -13.56 1.14
N VAL A 81 14.85 -12.44 1.43
CA VAL A 81 15.29 -11.43 2.38
C VAL A 81 14.15 -11.19 3.37
N PRO A 82 14.38 -11.26 4.70
CA PRO A 82 13.34 -11.00 5.69
C PRO A 82 12.69 -9.63 5.48
N GLY A 83 11.36 -9.57 5.55
CA GLY A 83 10.60 -8.31 5.45
C GLY A 83 10.53 -7.70 4.04
N HIS A 84 10.83 -8.48 2.99
CA HIS A 84 10.78 -8.02 1.60
C HIS A 84 10.02 -9.03 0.74
N ASP A 85 9.18 -8.51 -0.15
CA ASP A 85 8.52 -9.29 -1.19
C ASP A 85 9.42 -9.29 -2.44
N ILE A 86 10.15 -10.37 -2.65
CA ILE A 86 11.09 -10.52 -3.78
C ILE A 86 10.66 -11.73 -4.59
N ASP A 87 10.39 -11.51 -5.88
CA ASP A 87 10.04 -12.57 -6.83
C ASP A 87 10.92 -12.54 -8.09
N LEU A 88 10.75 -13.55 -8.95
CA LEU A 88 11.51 -13.71 -10.21
C LEU A 88 11.37 -12.51 -11.15
N PHE A 89 10.24 -11.81 -11.10
CA PHE A 89 9.94 -10.76 -12.05
C PHE A 89 10.55 -9.41 -11.67
N ASP A 90 11.03 -9.25 -10.43
CA ASP A 90 11.65 -7.99 -9.98
C ASP A 90 12.85 -7.58 -10.84
N ASP A 91 13.60 -8.55 -11.37
CA ASP A 91 14.74 -8.32 -12.28
C ASP A 91 14.31 -7.90 -13.69
N TYR A 92 13.05 -8.12 -14.04
CA TYR A 92 12.50 -7.82 -15.37
C TYR A 92 11.67 -6.53 -15.38
N CYS A 93 11.10 -6.16 -14.24
CA CYS A 93 10.24 -4.98 -14.12
C CYS A 93 11.03 -3.70 -13.87
N GLU A 94 10.57 -2.61 -14.48
CA GLU A 94 10.85 -1.27 -13.99
C GLU A 94 9.94 -0.99 -12.80
N HIS A 95 10.47 -0.31 -11.77
CA HIS A 95 9.72 -0.03 -10.54
C HIS A 95 9.39 1.45 -10.49
N LEU A 96 8.09 1.78 -10.50
CA LEU A 96 7.58 3.11 -10.28
C LEU A 96 7.30 3.28 -8.78
N LEU A 97 7.85 4.32 -8.19
CA LEU A 97 7.69 4.67 -6.79
C LEU A 97 6.77 5.87 -6.66
N VAL A 98 5.84 5.77 -5.73
CA VAL A 98 4.96 6.85 -5.30
C VAL A 98 5.37 7.23 -3.89
N ARG A 99 5.81 8.48 -3.70
CA ARG A 99 6.34 8.98 -2.43
C ARG A 99 5.49 10.11 -1.88
N ASP A 100 5.39 10.18 -0.56
CA ASP A 100 5.01 11.42 0.12
C ASP A 100 6.15 12.44 -0.07
N GLU A 101 5.87 13.62 -0.62
CA GLU A 101 6.88 14.66 -0.82
C GLU A 101 7.50 15.15 0.49
N ALA A 102 6.75 15.13 1.59
CA ALA A 102 7.22 15.66 2.87
C ALA A 102 8.20 14.73 3.59
N THR A 103 7.90 13.42 3.62
CA THR A 103 8.73 12.43 4.32
C THR A 103 9.68 11.69 3.39
N MET A 104 9.43 11.75 2.08
CA MET A 104 10.06 10.93 1.05
C MET A 104 9.80 9.43 1.20
N ASP A 105 8.88 8.99 2.07
CA ASP A 105 8.55 7.58 2.22
C ASP A 105 7.84 7.04 0.98
N VAL A 106 8.13 5.78 0.61
CA VAL A 106 7.39 5.09 -0.45
C VAL A 106 6.02 4.68 0.11
N ILE A 107 4.98 5.33 -0.37
CA ILE A 107 3.57 5.11 0.02
C ILE A 107 2.79 4.28 -1.01
N GLY A 108 3.39 4.07 -2.19
CA GLY A 108 2.82 3.24 -3.24
C GLY A 108 3.91 2.80 -4.22
N THR A 109 3.66 1.71 -4.94
CA THR A 109 4.55 1.26 -6.01
C THR A 109 3.79 0.53 -7.10
N TYR A 110 4.28 0.66 -8.33
CA TYR A 110 3.85 -0.14 -9.48
C TYR A 110 5.06 -0.79 -10.12
N ARG A 111 4.86 -2.01 -10.62
CA ARG A 111 5.81 -2.69 -11.49
C ARG A 111 5.37 -2.56 -12.94
N VAL A 112 6.29 -2.20 -13.81
CA VAL A 112 6.07 -2.06 -15.24
C VAL A 112 6.92 -3.09 -15.96
N LEU A 113 6.25 -4.08 -16.56
CA LEU A 113 6.90 -5.08 -17.39
C LEU A 113 6.77 -4.65 -18.86
N THR A 114 7.87 -4.16 -19.44
CA THR A 114 7.86 -3.73 -20.85
C THR A 114 7.71 -4.94 -21.78
N PRO A 115 7.17 -4.77 -23.01
CA PRO A 115 7.02 -5.88 -23.96
C PRO A 115 8.33 -6.63 -24.24
N THR A 116 9.46 -5.91 -24.25
CA THR A 116 10.80 -6.50 -24.42
C THR A 116 11.19 -7.36 -23.23
N GLN A 117 10.91 -6.93 -22.00
CA GLN A 117 11.23 -7.67 -20.79
C GLN A 117 10.27 -8.86 -20.59
N ALA A 118 9.00 -8.71 -20.96
CA ALA A 118 8.02 -9.81 -20.96
C ALA A 118 8.50 -10.99 -21.82
N LYS A 119 9.01 -10.72 -23.02
CA LYS A 119 9.58 -11.75 -23.89
C LYS A 119 10.82 -12.46 -23.30
N ARG A 120 11.54 -11.81 -22.38
CA ARG A 120 12.74 -12.38 -21.74
C ARG A 120 12.40 -13.28 -20.57
N VAL A 121 11.33 -12.98 -19.84
CA VAL A 121 10.92 -13.78 -18.67
C VAL A 121 10.11 -15.03 -19.04
N GLY A 122 9.50 -15.07 -20.24
CA GLY A 122 8.80 -16.23 -20.79
C GLY A 122 7.39 -15.92 -21.25
#